data_AF-A0A4Q2KWC3-F1
#
_entry.id   AF-A0A4Q2KWC3-F1
#
_cell.length_a   1.000
_cell.length_b   1.000
_cell.length_c   1.000
_cell.angle_alpha   90.00
_cell.angle_beta   90.00
_cell.angle_gamma   90.00
#
_symmetry.space_group_name_H-M   'P 1'
#
loop_
_entity.id
_entity.type
_entity.pdbx_description
1 polymer ?
#
loop_
_entity_poly.entity_id
_entity_poly.type
_entity_poly.pdbx_seq_one_letter_code
_entity_poly.pdbx_strand_id
1 'polypeptide(L)'
;AMPHYDPEKVIPATLQTKGLYLVDSGAQYLEGTTDITRTIALGELTYDEKLHYTLTLKGFIAGLSAKFKNNSTGYFLDSIVRNPIYRYGLDFNHGTGHGVGFVLGVHEGPMSISKKDNGVVLQKGMIFSIEPGLY
;
A
#
# COMPACT_ATOMS: atom_id res chain seq x y z
N ALA A 1 7.91 -11.54 6.61
CA ALA A 1 6.44 -11.38 6.79
C ALA A 1 5.71 -11.80 5.50
N MET A 2 4.38 -11.78 5.46
CA MET A 2 3.60 -12.19 4.26
C MET A 2 2.53 -11.13 3.93
N PRO A 3 2.53 -10.55 2.72
CA PRO A 3 1.50 -9.61 2.30
C PRO A 3 0.09 -10.21 2.28
N HIS A 4 -0.06 -11.46 1.81
CA HIS A 4 -1.33 -12.19 1.76
C HIS A 4 -1.32 -13.34 2.78
N TYR A 5 -1.27 -12.98 4.06
CA TYR A 5 -1.44 -13.93 5.15
C TYR A 5 -2.91 -14.36 5.27
N ASP A 6 -3.15 -15.67 5.38
CA ASP A 6 -4.48 -16.22 5.61
C ASP A 6 -4.51 -16.93 6.99
N PRO A 7 -5.21 -16.36 7.99
CA PRO A 7 -5.23 -16.90 9.34
C PRO A 7 -5.85 -18.29 9.43
N GLU A 8 -6.71 -18.71 8.49
CA GLU A 8 -7.33 -20.04 8.49
C GLU A 8 -6.37 -21.12 7.98
N LYS A 9 -5.34 -20.72 7.23
CA LYS A 9 -4.35 -21.65 6.64
C LYS A 9 -3.12 -21.85 7.53
N VAL A 10 -3.08 -21.23 8.70
CA VAL A 10 -1.97 -21.35 9.65
C VAL A 10 -2.49 -21.41 11.09
N ILE A 11 -1.59 -21.67 12.05
CA ILE A 11 -1.92 -21.57 13.47
C ILE A 11 -2.01 -20.09 13.84
N PRO A 12 -3.16 -19.58 14.34
CA PRO A 12 -3.27 -18.18 14.72
C PRO A 12 -2.27 -17.82 15.81
N ALA A 13 -1.50 -16.75 15.58
CA ALA A 13 -0.59 -16.22 16.58
C ALA A 13 -1.37 -15.44 17.64
N THR A 14 -1.02 -15.64 18.92
CA THR A 14 -1.50 -14.78 20.00
C THR A 14 -0.68 -13.49 20.01
N LEU A 15 -1.37 -12.34 19.96
CA LEU A 15 -0.72 -11.03 20.05
C LEU A 15 0.10 -10.92 21.35
N GLN A 16 1.31 -10.40 21.21
CA GLN A 16 2.23 -10.16 22.32
C GLN A 16 2.43 -8.65 22.47
N THR A 17 2.86 -8.20 23.65
CA THR A 17 3.24 -6.78 23.89
C THR A 17 4.60 -6.43 23.28
N LYS A 18 4.85 -6.85 22.03
CA LYS A 18 6.08 -6.64 21.27
C LYS A 18 5.82 -6.63 19.77
N GLY A 19 6.67 -5.93 19.04
CA GLY A 19 6.67 -5.91 17.58
C GLY A 19 5.50 -5.14 16.97
N LEU A 20 5.27 -5.38 15.69
CA LEU A 20 4.27 -4.71 14.87
C LEU A 20 3.03 -5.59 14.66
N TYR A 21 1.85 -4.97 14.71
CA TYR A 21 0.58 -5.56 14.30
C TYR A 21 0.04 -4.82 13.08
N LEU A 22 -0.18 -5.55 12.00
CA LEU A 22 -0.75 -5.06 10.76
C LEU A 22 -2.18 -5.55 10.63
N VAL A 23 -3.08 -4.65 10.27
CA VAL A 23 -4.47 -4.97 9.92
C VAL A 23 -4.73 -4.37 8.56
N ASP A 24 -5.11 -5.23 7.61
CA ASP A 24 -5.65 -4.83 6.32
C ASP A 24 -7.11 -5.24 6.24
N SER A 25 -7.99 -4.30 5.95
CA SER A 25 -9.42 -4.52 6.08
C SER A 25 -10.22 -3.58 5.20
N GLY A 26 -11.42 -4.00 4.85
CA GLY A 26 -12.32 -3.22 4.02
C GLY A 26 -13.76 -3.68 4.21
N ALA A 27 -14.68 -2.90 3.65
CA ALA A 27 -16.11 -3.18 3.71
C ALA A 27 -16.83 -2.59 2.49
N GLN A 28 -18.05 -3.04 2.30
CA GLN A 28 -18.97 -2.60 1.27
C GLN A 28 -20.14 -1.88 1.92
N TYR A 29 -20.47 -0.71 1.40
CA TYR A 29 -21.59 0.13 1.82
C TYR A 29 -22.42 0.51 0.60
N LEU A 30 -23.63 1.03 0.82
CA LEU A 30 -24.42 1.60 -0.28
C LEU A 30 -23.74 2.84 -0.88
N GLU A 31 -22.85 3.46 -0.11
CA GLU A 31 -22.09 4.66 -0.43
C GLU A 31 -20.67 4.37 -0.93
N GLY A 32 -20.26 3.10 -1.09
CA GLY A 32 -19.00 2.77 -1.72
C GLY A 32 -18.27 1.56 -1.13
N THR A 33 -17.04 1.38 -1.61
CA THR A 33 -16.12 0.31 -1.24
C THR A 33 -14.92 0.91 -0.52
N THR A 34 -14.49 0.31 0.60
CA THR A 34 -13.34 0.79 1.37
C THR A 34 -12.23 -0.25 1.43
N ASP A 35 -10.99 0.23 1.47
CA ASP A 35 -9.80 -0.58 1.68
C ASP A 35 -8.77 0.20 2.50
N ILE A 36 -8.30 -0.38 3.60
CA ILE A 36 -7.41 0.31 4.53
C ILE A 36 -6.50 -0.65 5.31
N THR A 37 -5.19 -0.40 5.16
CA THR A 37 -4.16 -1.02 5.96
C THR A 37 -3.64 -0.07 7.05
N ARG A 38 -3.43 -0.59 8.27
CA ARG A 38 -2.70 0.10 9.34
C ARG A 38 -1.73 -0.85 10.04
N THR A 39 -0.56 -0.33 10.37
CA THR A 39 0.42 -1.01 11.20
C THR A 39 0.64 -0.22 12.48
N ILE A 40 0.48 -0.88 13.63
CA ILE A 40 0.65 -0.30 14.97
C ILE A 40 1.73 -1.05 15.75
N ALA A 41 2.41 -0.36 16.66
CA ALA A 41 3.32 -0.98 17.61
C ALA A 41 2.53 -1.57 18.77
N LEU A 42 2.81 -2.82 19.15
CA LEU A 42 2.23 -3.46 20.34
C LEU A 42 3.13 -3.34 21.58
N GLY A 43 4.34 -2.82 21.42
CA GLY A 43 5.32 -2.63 22.48
C GLY A 43 6.55 -1.88 21.97
N GLU A 44 7.68 -2.07 22.65
CA GLU A 44 8.94 -1.51 22.20
C GLU A 44 9.36 -2.11 20.86
N LEU A 45 9.77 -1.23 19.94
CA LEU A 45 10.23 -1.61 18.60
C LEU A 45 11.74 -1.54 18.49
N THR A 46 12.30 -2.48 17.75
CA THR A 46 13.68 -2.48 17.28
C THR A 46 13.97 -1.29 16.36
N TYR A 47 15.26 -1.03 16.12
CA TYR A 47 15.68 0.00 15.17
C TYR A 47 15.16 -0.30 13.75
N ASP A 48 15.28 -1.56 13.29
CA ASP A 48 14.89 -1.95 11.94
C ASP A 48 13.37 -1.84 11.72
N GLU A 49 12.55 -2.20 12.71
CA GLU A 49 11.09 -2.02 12.63
C GLU A 49 10.71 -0.54 12.49
N LYS A 50 11.34 0.35 13.28
CA LYS A 50 11.13 1.80 13.17
C LYS A 50 11.61 2.33 11.83
N LEU A 51 12.78 1.87 11.36
CA LEU A 51 13.35 2.28 10.09
C LEU A 51 12.42 1.88 8.94
N HIS A 52 12.05 0.61 8.84
CA HIS A 52 11.20 0.10 7.76
C HIS A 52 9.82 0.76 7.78
N TYR A 53 9.18 0.89 8.95
CA TYR A 53 7.92 1.63 9.07
C TYR A 53 8.06 3.07 8.57
N THR A 54 9.14 3.76 8.93
CA THR A 54 9.39 5.15 8.52
C THR A 54 9.66 5.25 7.01
N LEU A 55 10.37 4.29 6.42
CA LEU A 55 10.61 4.26 4.97
C LEU A 55 9.31 4.02 4.19
N THR A 56 8.49 3.07 4.66
CA THR A 56 7.15 2.83 4.14
C THR A 56 6.29 4.10 4.23
N LEU A 57 6.27 4.77 5.39
CA LEU A 57 5.54 6.02 5.58
C LEU A 57 6.04 7.15 4.68
N LYS A 58 7.36 7.28 4.47
CA LYS A 58 7.93 8.24 3.53
C LYS A 58 7.47 7.96 2.09
N GLY A 59 7.44 6.69 1.67
CA GLY A 59 6.90 6.29 0.37
C GLY A 59 5.43 6.64 0.24
N PHE A 60 4.62 6.33 1.26
CA PHE A 60 3.19 6.66 1.30
C PHE A 60 2.95 8.17 1.15
N ILE A 61 3.64 8.99 1.95
CA ILE A 61 3.54 10.46 1.89
C ILE A 61 4.01 10.99 0.54
N ALA A 62 5.08 10.42 -0.04
CA ALA A 62 5.57 10.82 -1.36
C ALA A 62 4.54 10.57 -2.46
N GLY A 63 3.82 9.45 -2.41
CA GLY A 63 2.71 9.16 -3.32
C GLY A 63 1.52 10.10 -3.11
N LEU A 64 1.10 10.28 -1.85
CA LEU A 64 -0.05 11.11 -1.49
C LEU A 64 0.15 12.59 -1.84
N SER A 65 1.38 13.10 -1.75
CA SER A 65 1.72 14.50 -2.03
C SER A 65 2.25 14.73 -3.45
N ALA A 66 2.33 13.69 -4.28
CA ALA A 66 2.91 13.77 -5.61
C ALA A 66 2.13 14.75 -6.51
N LYS A 67 2.87 15.62 -7.19
CA LYS A 67 2.37 16.39 -8.33
C LYS A 67 3.00 15.85 -9.59
N PHE A 68 2.19 15.56 -10.59
CA PHE A 68 2.63 14.99 -11.86
C PHE A 68 1.91 15.65 -13.02
N LYS A 69 2.51 15.55 -14.22
CA LYS A 69 1.93 16.16 -15.43
C LYS A 69 0.67 15.41 -15.82
N ASN A 70 -0.26 16.11 -16.46
CA ASN A 70 -1.35 15.47 -17.20
C ASN A 70 -0.77 14.42 -18.16
N ASN A 71 -1.49 13.32 -18.37
CA ASN A 71 -1.06 12.17 -19.17
C ASN A 71 0.03 11.28 -18.52
N SER A 72 0.27 11.41 -17.22
CA SER A 72 1.09 10.44 -16.49
C SER A 72 0.29 9.15 -16.23
N THR A 73 0.97 8.00 -16.27
CA THR A 73 0.40 6.71 -15.89
C THR A 73 0.75 6.36 -14.43
N GLY A 74 0.12 5.33 -13.87
CA GLY A 74 0.44 4.86 -12.51
C GLY A 74 1.87 4.36 -12.33
N TYR A 75 2.56 3.98 -13.41
CA TYR A 75 3.98 3.60 -13.39
C TYR A 75 4.89 4.73 -12.88
N PHE A 76 4.60 5.97 -13.31
CA PHE A 76 5.35 7.13 -12.84
C PHE A 76 5.18 7.35 -11.33
N LEU A 77 3.96 7.18 -10.83
CA LEU A 77 3.64 7.36 -9.41
C LEU A 77 4.24 6.23 -8.55
N ASP A 78 4.24 4.98 -9.02
CA ASP A 78 4.91 3.86 -8.36
C ASP A 78 6.41 4.14 -8.12
N SER A 79 7.08 4.72 -9.13
CA SER A 79 8.50 5.09 -9.03
C SER A 79 8.76 6.16 -7.95
N ILE A 80 7.84 7.11 -7.77
CA ILE A 80 7.93 8.14 -6.71
C ILE A 80 7.80 7.49 -5.33
N VAL A 81 6.81 6.61 -5.14
CA VAL A 81 6.56 5.94 -3.86
C VAL A 81 7.73 5.06 -3.46
N ARG A 82 8.37 4.38 -4.42
CA ARG A 82 9.53 3.53 -4.13
C ARG A 82 10.82 4.31 -3.88
N ASN A 83 10.95 5.56 -4.34
CA ASN A 83 12.23 6.28 -4.26
C ASN A 83 12.83 6.37 -2.84
N PRO A 84 12.06 6.69 -1.78
CA PRO A 84 12.59 6.72 -0.41
C PRO A 84 13.09 5.35 0.07
N ILE A 85 12.45 4.27 -0.38
CA ILE A 85 12.75 2.89 -0.02
C ILE A 85 13.99 2.41 -0.80
N TYR A 86 14.07 2.71 -2.10
CA TYR A 86 15.22 2.35 -2.95
C TYR A 86 16.53 2.99 -2.53
N ARG A 87 16.51 4.19 -1.94
CA ARG A 87 17.72 4.82 -1.39
C ARG A 87 18.37 4.01 -0.27
N TYR A 88 17.65 3.06 0.32
CA TYR A 88 18.14 2.13 1.33
C TYR A 88 18.44 0.72 0.77
N GLY A 89 18.36 0.53 -0.54
CA GLY A 89 18.57 -0.79 -1.16
C GLY A 89 17.45 -1.79 -0.89
N LEU A 90 16.28 -1.31 -0.46
CA LEU A 90 15.10 -2.12 -0.15
C LEU A 90 14.05 -2.01 -1.25
N ASP A 91 13.10 -2.95 -1.28
CA ASP A 91 11.96 -2.95 -2.21
C ASP A 91 10.79 -3.75 -1.62
N PHE A 92 9.63 -3.70 -2.28
CA PHE A 92 8.46 -4.51 -1.98
C PHE A 92 7.87 -5.18 -3.22
N ASN A 93 7.34 -6.39 -3.04
CA ASN A 93 7.01 -7.33 -4.13
C ASN A 93 5.55 -7.31 -4.59
N HIS A 94 4.86 -6.18 -4.44
CA HIS A 94 3.53 -5.93 -4.99
C HIS A 94 3.46 -4.53 -5.63
N GLY A 95 2.34 -4.20 -6.28
CA GLY A 95 2.10 -2.85 -6.79
C GLY A 95 1.98 -1.83 -5.66
N THR A 96 2.26 -0.57 -5.94
CA THR A 96 2.02 0.54 -5.00
C THR A 96 0.52 0.75 -4.72
N GLY A 97 -0.36 0.38 -5.64
CA GLY A 97 -1.80 0.44 -5.44
C GLY A 97 -2.62 0.03 -6.66
N HIS A 98 -3.93 0.02 -6.48
CA HIS A 98 -4.93 -0.39 -7.47
C HIS A 98 -6.11 0.59 -7.46
N GLY A 99 -6.92 0.57 -8.53
CA GLY A 99 -8.19 1.30 -8.52
C GLY A 99 -9.20 0.66 -7.57
N VAL A 100 -10.17 1.44 -7.11
CA VAL A 100 -11.25 1.01 -6.20
C VAL A 100 -12.59 1.41 -6.81
N GLY A 101 -13.48 0.43 -6.99
CA GLY A 101 -14.81 0.67 -7.54
C GLY A 101 -15.78 1.26 -6.52
N PHE A 102 -16.84 1.91 -7.01
CA PHE A 102 -17.94 2.39 -6.17
C PHE A 102 -19.01 1.31 -6.04
N VAL A 103 -19.08 0.63 -4.89
CA VAL A 103 -20.00 -0.50 -4.66
C VAL A 103 -19.72 -1.65 -5.65
N LEU A 104 -18.44 -1.87 -5.93
CA LEU A 104 -17.94 -2.86 -6.91
C LEU A 104 -16.68 -3.54 -6.36
N GLY A 105 -15.82 -4.05 -7.24
CA GLY A 105 -14.57 -4.70 -6.85
C GLY A 105 -13.66 -3.73 -6.09
N VAL A 106 -13.11 -4.21 -4.96
CA VAL A 106 -12.07 -3.47 -4.23
C VAL A 106 -10.80 -3.32 -5.07
N HIS A 107 -10.52 -4.30 -5.93
CA HIS A 107 -9.53 -4.23 -6.99
C HIS A 107 -10.22 -3.95 -8.33
N GLU A 108 -10.26 -2.70 -8.76
CA GLU A 108 -10.88 -2.28 -10.02
C GLU A 108 -9.86 -1.66 -10.98
N GLY A 109 -9.82 -2.17 -12.21
CA GLY A 109 -9.03 -1.60 -13.30
C GLY A 109 -9.78 -0.49 -14.07
N PRO A 110 -9.20 0.04 -15.16
CA PRO A 110 -7.98 -0.43 -15.80
C PRO A 110 -6.70 0.16 -15.18
N MET A 111 -6.81 1.22 -14.38
CA MET A 111 -5.66 1.87 -13.72
C MET A 111 -4.97 0.96 -12.69
N SER A 112 -3.64 1.08 -12.60
CA SER A 112 -2.84 0.40 -11.60
C SER A 112 -1.61 1.26 -11.30
N ILE A 113 -1.22 1.34 -10.02
CA ILE A 113 -0.01 2.03 -9.60
C ILE A 113 1.04 0.95 -9.34
N SER A 114 1.82 0.59 -10.36
CA SER A 114 2.75 -0.54 -10.27
C SER A 114 3.98 -0.36 -11.16
N LYS A 115 5.01 -1.19 -10.95
CA LYS A 115 6.20 -1.27 -11.82
C LYS A 115 5.87 -1.67 -13.27
N LYS A 116 4.70 -2.28 -13.51
CA LYS A 116 4.26 -2.63 -14.86
C LYS A 116 3.40 -1.50 -15.39
N ASP A 117 3.91 -0.79 -16.39
CA ASP A 117 3.10 0.19 -17.10
C ASP A 117 2.03 -0.55 -17.93
N ASN A 118 0.78 -0.16 -17.73
CA ASN A 118 -0.37 -0.66 -18.49
C ASN A 118 -0.91 0.39 -19.48
N GLY A 119 -0.24 1.53 -19.61
CA GLY A 119 -0.60 2.61 -20.53
C GLY A 119 -1.82 3.43 -20.12
N VAL A 120 -2.41 3.16 -18.95
CA VAL A 120 -3.60 3.88 -18.49
C VAL A 120 -3.19 5.21 -17.87
N VAL A 121 -3.61 6.29 -18.51
CA VAL A 121 -3.43 7.66 -18.02
C VAL A 121 -4.28 7.89 -16.78
N LEU A 122 -3.68 8.42 -15.71
CA LEU A 122 -4.41 8.86 -14.53
C LEU A 122 -5.21 10.12 -14.84
N GLN A 123 -6.50 10.10 -14.49
CA GLN A 123 -7.45 11.18 -14.74
C GLN A 123 -8.11 11.64 -13.44
N LYS A 124 -8.59 12.88 -13.43
CA LYS A 124 -9.35 13.42 -12.31
C LYS A 124 -10.62 12.59 -12.07
N GLY A 125 -10.90 12.26 -10.81
CA GLY A 125 -12.07 11.48 -10.41
C GLY A 125 -11.80 9.99 -10.27
N MET A 126 -10.66 9.49 -10.76
CA MET A 126 -10.20 8.15 -10.47
C MET A 126 -9.87 7.98 -8.99
N ILE A 127 -10.26 6.84 -8.41
CA ILE A 127 -10.03 6.47 -7.01
C ILE A 127 -9.08 5.28 -6.98
N PHE A 128 -8.00 5.38 -6.21
CA PHE A 128 -7.00 4.32 -6.07
C PHE A 128 -6.31 4.34 -4.71
N SER A 129 -5.79 3.19 -4.31
CA SER A 129 -4.97 3.03 -3.12
C SER A 129 -3.53 3.53 -3.33
N ILE A 130 -2.86 3.85 -2.22
CA ILE A 130 -1.40 4.00 -2.12
C ILE A 130 -1.00 3.23 -0.86
N GLU A 131 -0.32 2.11 -1.04
CA GLU A 131 -0.17 1.08 -0.01
C GLU A 131 1.23 0.42 -0.04
N PRO A 132 2.34 1.18 -0.03
CA PRO A 132 3.66 0.55 0.07
C PRO A 132 3.79 -0.25 1.38
N GLY A 133 4.54 -1.36 1.36
CA GLY A 133 4.78 -2.19 2.54
C GLY A 133 6.11 -2.94 2.47
N LEU A 134 6.90 -2.93 3.55
CA LEU A 134 8.14 -3.71 3.65
C LEU A 134 7.89 -4.96 4.51
N TYR A 135 8.36 -6.13 4.06
CA TYR A 135 8.02 -7.44 4.64
C TYR A 135 9.23 -8.34 4.87
#